data_AF-A0A506Y0U6-F1
#
_entry.id   AF-A0A506Y0U6-F1
#
_cell.length_a   1.000
_cell.length_b   1.000
_cell.length_c   1.000
_cell.angle_alpha   90.00
_cell.angle_beta   90.00
_cell.angle_gamma   90.00
#
_symmetry.space_group_name_H-M   'P 1'
#
loop_
_entity.id
_entity.type
_entity.pdbx_description
1 polymer ?
#
loop_
_entity_poly.entity_id
_entity_poly.type
_entity_poly.pdbx_seq_one_letter_code
_entity_poly.pdbx_strand_id
1 'polypeptide(L)'
;MFRAPENSWSLDGPDDTIPVPKYAAPSPSPNVIVVCSPGDTGDLALLWTLRAAHGDHFALPIGIPAAEFTKDVLAYIRQQVTEDHPGWPQALYVTSTSVPITELAAQTPDSAPSPIHFEFVAPRQVMTLGRAPGWNRDEVLLWHEGAATFVPFTDRRVQRQREQGGFSPRALFEVDVRLPADPLPNPLDVRTRAPNVRYAAGAVTHRATLSGDEPIEIAWPSKMLMLRTVLDARGLDAEPSEPGTACVTALSDFRNYWEIGNLAHEPLLRLLDDMASQNSAAWAKRQTRTPRDQRLSGEVPASVDDLAERSYEKFKERLGNNTRATNEWLNWAERSGVVIRGFSTRCLHCQSKQWIPVSAFALPLICRGCGKPMEYPFENPNLVKFSYRLSERMRRVYEHDAMGHLPALRYFAVLYFVGGGRVDIIGLHPGMNVREARGGNGVGEIDLTMLFPNGNVVPVEAKRSAGAVGGYGDCKARSNRSAPRRFLVRLRRLRLCQGR
;
A
#
# COMPACT_ATOMS: atom_id res chain seq x y z
N MET A 1 19.39 2.46 22.31
CA MET A 1 20.52 3.24 21.75
C MET A 1 21.50 2.23 21.16
N PHE A 2 21.38 1.90 19.87
CA PHE A 2 22.24 0.93 19.20
C PHE A 2 22.80 1.59 17.94
N ARG A 3 24.13 1.75 17.89
CA ARG A 3 24.89 2.14 16.70
C ARG A 3 24.95 0.93 15.77
N ALA A 4 24.51 1.09 14.52
CA ALA A 4 24.84 0.16 13.45
C ALA A 4 26.19 0.56 12.82
N PRO A 5 27.01 -0.41 12.37
CA PRO A 5 28.32 -0.14 11.78
C PRO A 5 28.21 0.38 10.35
N GLU A 6 29.19 1.20 9.99
CA GLU A 6 29.44 1.74 8.66
C GLU A 6 30.04 0.68 7.72
N ASN A 7 29.80 0.86 6.42
CA ASN A 7 30.49 0.28 5.25
C ASN A 7 30.05 -1.10 4.75
N SER A 8 29.19 -1.12 3.73
CA SER A 8 29.52 -1.74 2.42
C SER A 8 28.52 -1.31 1.35
N TRP A 9 29.02 -0.65 0.31
CA TRP A 9 28.30 -0.33 -0.92
C TRP A 9 28.81 -1.28 -2.01
N SER A 10 27.99 -2.23 -2.45
CA SER A 10 28.15 -2.85 -3.76
C SER A 10 26.76 -3.09 -4.36
N LEU A 11 26.55 -2.51 -5.54
CA LEU A 11 25.25 -2.45 -6.24
C LEU A 11 25.13 -3.48 -7.37
N ASP A 12 26.07 -4.43 -7.49
CA ASP A 12 26.10 -5.44 -8.55
C ASP A 12 26.29 -6.88 -8.00
N GLY A 13 25.38 -7.31 -7.14
CA GLY A 13 25.25 -8.73 -6.76
C GLY A 13 24.08 -9.40 -7.51
N PRO A 14 24.29 -10.53 -8.21
CA PRO A 14 23.18 -11.38 -8.63
C PRO A 14 22.66 -12.16 -7.40
N ASP A 15 21.34 -12.40 -7.35
CA ASP A 15 20.62 -13.27 -6.40
C ASP A 15 20.21 -12.74 -5.01
N ASP A 16 19.85 -11.46 -4.87
CA ASP A 16 18.95 -11.08 -3.77
C ASP A 16 17.48 -11.39 -4.14
N THR A 17 16.98 -12.51 -3.64
CA THR A 17 15.59 -13.00 -3.83
C THR A 17 14.53 -12.12 -3.13
N ILE A 18 14.97 -11.12 -2.37
CA ILE A 18 14.13 -10.15 -1.67
C ILE A 18 14.66 -8.75 -2.03
N PRO A 19 13.83 -7.85 -2.60
CA PRO A 19 14.27 -6.49 -2.88
C PRO A 19 14.73 -5.81 -1.58
N VAL A 20 15.96 -5.30 -1.58
CA VAL A 20 16.54 -4.60 -0.43
C VAL A 20 15.70 -3.35 -0.13
N PRO A 21 15.22 -3.13 1.11
CA PRO A 21 14.27 -2.05 1.49
C PRO A 21 14.86 -0.63 1.49
N LYS A 22 16.00 -0.43 0.84
CA LYS A 22 16.65 0.87 0.72
C LYS A 22 16.54 1.31 -0.73
N TYR A 23 15.35 1.74 -1.13
CA TYR A 23 15.35 2.77 -2.17
C TYR A 23 16.07 3.97 -1.57
N ALA A 24 17.14 4.41 -2.22
CA ALA A 24 17.81 5.65 -1.90
C ALA A 24 16.75 6.77 -1.76
N ALA A 25 16.67 7.32 -0.56
CA ALA A 25 16.13 8.65 -0.35
C ALA A 25 16.97 9.67 -1.13
N PRO A 26 16.47 10.90 -1.28
CA PRO A 26 15.39 11.35 -2.15
C PRO A 26 15.81 11.28 -3.64
N SER A 27 14.85 11.40 -4.55
CA SER A 27 15.17 11.73 -5.95
C SER A 27 16.07 12.98 -5.97
N PRO A 28 17.07 13.05 -6.86
CA PRO A 28 17.96 14.19 -6.94
C PRO A 28 17.13 15.47 -7.02
N SER A 29 17.38 16.36 -6.06
CA SER A 29 16.95 17.75 -6.11
C SER A 29 17.30 18.35 -7.48
N PRO A 30 16.70 19.47 -7.93
CA PRO A 30 17.10 20.26 -9.12
C PRO A 30 18.59 20.55 -9.23
N ASN A 31 19.37 20.24 -8.20
CA ASN A 31 20.81 20.29 -8.10
C ASN A 31 21.56 19.37 -9.09
N VAL A 32 21.10 19.31 -10.34
CA VAL A 32 21.66 18.45 -11.37
C VAL A 32 22.55 19.27 -12.29
N ILE A 33 23.78 18.80 -12.43
CA ILE A 33 24.78 19.25 -13.39
C ILE A 33 24.79 18.22 -14.50
N VAL A 34 24.42 18.65 -15.70
CA VAL A 34 24.52 17.83 -16.92
C VAL A 34 25.81 18.18 -17.64
N VAL A 35 26.71 17.23 -17.76
CA VAL A 35 27.95 17.40 -18.54
C VAL A 35 27.61 17.12 -20.00
N CYS A 36 27.72 18.15 -20.83
CA CYS A 36 27.32 18.14 -22.23
C CYS A 36 28.53 17.98 -23.15
N SER A 37 28.64 16.82 -23.81
CA SER A 37 29.66 16.62 -24.85
C SER A 37 29.35 17.43 -26.12
N PRO A 38 30.37 17.95 -26.84
CA PRO A 38 30.14 18.65 -28.10
C PRO A 38 29.38 17.79 -29.12
N GLY A 39 28.27 18.32 -29.64
CA GLY A 39 27.46 17.65 -30.67
C GLY A 39 26.54 16.53 -30.15
N ASP A 40 26.56 16.21 -28.86
CA ASP A 40 25.65 15.22 -28.29
C ASP A 40 24.26 15.82 -28.01
N THR A 41 23.23 15.24 -28.62
CA THR A 41 21.85 15.71 -28.46
C THR A 41 21.17 15.13 -27.22
N GLY A 42 21.69 14.02 -26.67
CA GLY A 42 21.15 13.38 -25.48
C GLY A 42 21.36 14.23 -24.23
N ASP A 43 22.55 14.80 -24.07
CA ASP A 43 22.89 15.67 -22.93
C ASP A 43 22.04 16.95 -22.94
N LEU A 44 21.90 17.56 -24.12
CA LEU A 44 21.04 18.73 -24.30
C LEU A 44 19.57 18.39 -24.02
N ALA A 45 19.07 17.27 -24.56
CA ALA A 45 17.69 16.85 -24.31
C ALA A 45 17.45 16.56 -22.82
N LEU A 46 18.41 15.95 -22.13
CA LEU A 46 18.35 15.72 -20.69
C LEU A 46 18.29 17.05 -19.91
N LEU A 47 19.21 17.98 -20.20
CA LEU A 47 19.24 19.29 -19.55
C LEU A 47 17.93 20.07 -19.77
N TRP A 48 17.43 20.10 -21.01
CA TRP A 48 16.17 20.76 -21.35
C TRP A 48 14.99 20.12 -20.62
N THR A 49 14.97 18.79 -20.51
CA THR A 49 13.92 18.08 -19.78
C THR A 49 13.95 18.41 -18.29
N LEU A 50 15.15 18.45 -17.69
CA LEU A 50 15.32 18.80 -16.28
C LEU A 50 14.93 20.26 -16.01
N ARG A 51 15.33 21.20 -16.86
CA ARG A 51 14.92 22.62 -16.75
C ARG A 51 13.43 22.81 -16.95
N ALA A 52 12.84 22.13 -17.92
CA ALA A 52 11.39 22.16 -18.11
C ALA A 52 10.63 21.59 -16.90
N ALA A 53 11.23 20.68 -16.14
CA ALA A 53 10.63 20.08 -14.97
C ALA A 53 10.83 20.90 -13.68
N HIS A 54 11.98 21.58 -13.53
CA HIS A 54 12.38 22.25 -12.30
C HIS A 54 12.36 23.80 -12.37
N GLY A 55 12.13 24.37 -13.55
CA GLY A 55 12.13 25.81 -13.79
C GLY A 55 13.44 26.33 -14.35
N ASP A 56 13.39 27.57 -14.87
CA ASP A 56 14.50 28.26 -15.56
C ASP A 56 15.14 29.33 -14.67
N HIS A 57 15.33 29.03 -13.39
CA HIS A 57 16.15 29.89 -12.54
C HIS A 57 17.62 29.57 -12.84
N PHE A 58 18.44 30.61 -13.06
CA PHE A 58 19.84 30.54 -13.46
C PHE A 58 20.80 29.76 -12.51
N ALA A 59 20.27 29.07 -11.50
CA ALA A 59 21.02 28.31 -10.51
C ALA A 59 21.24 26.84 -10.91
N LEU A 60 20.20 25.99 -10.90
CA LEU A 60 20.25 24.55 -11.25
C LEU A 60 18.84 24.07 -11.67
N PRO A 61 18.66 23.15 -12.63
CA PRO A 61 19.68 22.38 -13.36
C PRO A 61 20.52 23.20 -14.36
N ILE A 62 21.81 22.87 -14.49
CA ILE A 62 22.75 23.53 -15.43
C ILE A 62 23.46 22.53 -16.34
N GLY A 63 23.80 23.00 -17.54
CA GLY A 63 24.70 22.31 -18.46
C GLY A 63 26.11 22.86 -18.33
N ILE A 64 27.11 21.98 -18.27
CA ILE A 64 28.53 22.34 -18.36
C ILE A 64 29.10 21.65 -19.60
N PRO A 65 29.74 22.37 -20.54
CA PRO A 65 30.46 21.73 -21.63
C PRO A 65 31.50 20.74 -21.11
N ALA A 66 31.61 19.55 -21.69
CA ALA A 66 32.52 18.52 -21.20
C ALA A 66 33.99 19.00 -21.10
N ALA A 67 34.42 19.88 -22.01
CA ALA A 67 35.75 20.49 -21.99
C ALA A 67 35.98 21.46 -20.81
N GLU A 68 34.91 22.00 -20.22
CA GLU A 68 34.94 22.95 -19.10
C GLU A 68 34.66 22.27 -17.75
N PHE A 69 34.32 20.97 -17.77
CA PHE A 69 34.08 20.19 -16.56
C PHE A 69 35.39 19.98 -15.78
N THR A 70 35.70 20.95 -14.94
CA THR A 70 36.96 21.03 -14.20
C THR A 70 36.70 21.23 -12.71
N LYS A 71 37.75 20.99 -11.91
CA LYS A 71 37.71 21.13 -10.45
C LYS A 71 37.34 22.54 -10.00
N ASP A 72 37.86 23.56 -10.70
CA ASP A 72 37.65 24.95 -10.36
C ASP A 72 36.21 25.39 -10.65
N VAL A 73 35.63 24.90 -11.76
CA VAL A 73 34.21 25.14 -12.09
C VAL A 73 33.30 24.48 -11.06
N LEU A 74 33.58 23.25 -10.63
CA LEU A 74 32.83 22.59 -9.57
C LEU A 74 32.95 23.32 -8.21
N ALA A 75 34.14 23.82 -7.87
CA ALA A 75 34.35 24.62 -6.67
C ALA A 75 33.58 25.95 -6.72
N TYR A 76 33.58 26.62 -7.88
CA TYR A 76 32.82 27.83 -8.11
C TYR A 76 31.31 27.60 -7.96
N ILE A 77 30.76 26.58 -8.61
CA ILE A 77 29.34 26.23 -8.51
C ILE A 77 28.97 25.93 -7.05
N ARG A 78 29.83 25.18 -6.34
CA ARG A 78 29.61 24.89 -4.92
C ARG A 78 29.53 26.17 -4.09
N GLN A 79 30.42 27.13 -4.33
CA GLN A 79 30.41 28.41 -3.62
C GLN A 79 29.12 29.20 -3.91
N GLN A 80 28.76 29.36 -5.18
CA GLN A 80 27.56 30.09 -5.59
C GLN A 80 26.28 29.48 -5.00
N VAL A 81 26.12 28.15 -5.09
CA VAL A 81 24.96 27.44 -4.51
C VAL A 81 24.89 27.62 -2.99
N THR A 82 26.03 27.73 -2.30
CA THR A 82 26.06 27.94 -0.84
C THR A 82 25.67 29.37 -0.46
N GLU A 83 26.13 30.35 -1.22
CA GLU A 83 25.94 31.79 -0.95
C GLU A 83 24.53 32.27 -1.33
N ASP A 84 24.04 31.89 -2.52
CA ASP A 84 22.77 32.38 -3.05
C ASP A 84 21.56 31.68 -2.43
N HIS A 85 21.77 30.48 -1.87
CA HIS A 85 20.68 29.58 -1.51
C HIS A 85 20.86 28.88 -0.14
N PRO A 86 20.92 29.65 0.98
CA PRO A 86 21.07 29.09 2.31
C PRO A 86 19.92 28.14 2.67
N GLY A 87 20.22 26.85 2.83
CA GLY A 87 19.27 25.78 3.16
C GLY A 87 18.90 24.84 2.00
N TRP A 88 19.54 24.98 0.83
CA TRP A 88 19.46 23.99 -0.25
C TRP A 88 20.13 22.65 0.13
N PRO A 89 19.73 21.53 -0.51
CA PRO A 89 20.24 20.21 -0.15
C PRO A 89 21.76 20.08 -0.36
N GLN A 90 22.39 19.27 0.51
CA GLN A 90 23.84 19.12 0.65
C GLN A 90 24.54 18.30 -0.45
N ALA A 91 23.83 17.90 -1.51
CA ALA A 91 24.38 17.12 -2.61
C ALA A 91 24.13 17.82 -3.96
N LEU A 92 25.16 17.81 -4.82
CA LEU A 92 25.09 18.20 -6.23
C LEU A 92 25.24 16.94 -7.08
N TYR A 93 24.26 16.66 -7.93
CA TYR A 93 24.24 15.47 -8.77
C TYR A 93 24.89 15.77 -10.11
N VAL A 94 25.83 14.93 -10.54
CA VAL A 94 26.51 15.07 -11.83
C VAL A 94 26.12 13.90 -12.71
N THR A 95 25.74 14.19 -13.95
CA THR A 95 25.32 13.17 -14.92
C THR A 95 25.66 13.55 -16.35
N SER A 96 25.68 12.57 -17.23
CA SER A 96 25.78 12.74 -18.68
C SER A 96 25.19 11.50 -19.36
N THR A 97 24.56 11.70 -20.52
CA THR A 97 24.16 10.63 -21.43
C THR A 97 25.29 10.19 -22.34
N SER A 98 26.28 11.06 -22.59
CA SER A 98 27.39 10.79 -23.51
C SER A 98 28.69 10.38 -22.81
N VAL A 99 28.92 10.82 -21.57
CA VAL A 99 30.12 10.50 -20.78
C VAL A 99 29.79 9.47 -19.70
N PRO A 100 30.52 8.33 -19.62
CA PRO A 100 30.33 7.35 -18.56
C PRO A 100 30.51 7.95 -17.16
N ILE A 101 29.64 7.56 -16.22
CA ILE A 101 29.64 8.04 -14.83
C ILE A 101 31.01 7.86 -14.16
N THR A 102 31.68 6.73 -14.44
CA THR A 102 33.01 6.42 -13.91
C THR A 102 34.09 7.39 -14.39
N GLU A 103 33.95 7.91 -15.60
CA GLU A 103 34.86 8.90 -16.17
C GLU A 103 34.64 10.28 -15.54
N LEU A 104 33.37 10.69 -15.38
CA LEU A 104 33.01 11.92 -14.66
C LEU A 104 33.51 11.90 -13.20
N ALA A 105 33.34 10.76 -12.53
CA ALA A 105 33.81 10.59 -11.16
C ALA A 105 35.35 10.66 -11.06
N ALA A 106 36.08 10.06 -12.01
CA ALA A 106 37.54 10.08 -12.03
C ALA A 106 38.13 11.49 -12.25
N GLN A 107 37.39 12.38 -12.91
CA GLN A 107 37.78 13.78 -13.12
C GLN A 107 37.57 14.65 -11.87
N THR A 108 36.90 14.11 -10.84
CA THR A 108 36.56 14.81 -9.60
C THR A 108 37.54 14.43 -8.49
N PRO A 109 38.10 15.39 -7.73
CA PRO A 109 39.08 15.07 -6.70
C PRO A 109 38.41 14.36 -5.51
N ASP A 110 39.15 13.45 -4.85
CA ASP A 110 38.90 13.03 -3.48
C ASP A 110 38.82 14.29 -2.60
N SER A 111 37.60 14.66 -2.22
CA SER A 111 37.36 15.94 -1.56
C SER A 111 37.76 15.90 -0.08
N ALA A 112 38.57 16.88 0.33
CA ALA A 112 38.62 17.36 1.71
C ALA A 112 37.20 17.53 2.28
N PRO A 113 37.00 17.38 3.60
CA PRO A 113 35.68 17.40 4.23
C PRO A 113 34.97 18.75 3.98
N SER A 114 34.05 18.73 3.01
CA SER A 114 33.16 19.84 2.64
C SER A 114 31.73 19.44 2.98
N PRO A 115 30.88 20.38 3.43
CA PRO A 115 29.48 20.09 3.73
C PRO A 115 28.64 19.79 2.48
N ILE A 116 29.11 20.15 1.29
CA ILE A 116 28.46 19.81 0.01
C ILE A 116 29.32 18.80 -0.75
N HIS A 117 28.72 17.65 -1.10
CA HIS A 117 29.36 16.58 -1.87
C HIS A 117 28.76 16.45 -3.28
N PHE A 118 29.57 15.93 -4.20
CA PHE A 118 29.13 15.60 -5.56
C PHE A 118 28.74 14.12 -5.62
N GLU A 119 27.58 13.81 -6.20
CA GLU A 119 27.11 12.45 -6.42
C GLU A 119 26.98 12.18 -7.92
N PHE A 120 27.68 11.17 -8.42
CA PHE A 120 27.69 10.82 -9.84
C PHE A 120 26.62 9.77 -10.11
N VAL A 121 25.62 10.14 -10.92
CA VAL A 121 24.41 9.34 -11.09
C VAL A 121 24.08 9.13 -12.56
N ALA A 122 23.42 8.01 -12.85
CA ALA A 122 22.97 7.71 -14.20
C ALA A 122 21.87 8.67 -14.64
N PRO A 123 21.78 9.03 -15.94
CA PRO A 123 20.73 9.91 -16.46
C PRO A 123 19.32 9.51 -16.03
N ARG A 124 19.02 8.21 -16.05
CA ARG A 124 17.73 7.66 -15.61
C ARG A 124 17.38 7.96 -14.15
N GLN A 125 18.38 8.18 -13.28
CA GLN A 125 18.17 8.47 -11.86
C GLN A 125 17.76 9.94 -11.67
N VAL A 126 18.33 10.87 -12.45
CA VAL A 126 17.93 12.29 -12.41
C VAL A 126 16.61 12.57 -13.10
N MET A 127 16.19 11.68 -14.01
CA MET A 127 14.89 11.77 -14.65
C MET A 127 13.74 11.42 -13.70
N THR A 128 13.99 10.85 -12.53
CA THR A 128 12.97 10.80 -11.47
C THR A 128 12.82 12.19 -10.92
N LEU A 129 11.72 12.88 -11.23
CA LEU A 129 11.56 14.29 -10.85
C LEU A 129 11.54 14.44 -9.33
N GLY A 130 12.55 15.14 -8.82
CA GLY A 130 12.71 15.46 -7.40
C GLY A 130 11.80 16.58 -6.96
N ARG A 131 12.02 17.07 -5.74
CA ARG A 131 11.41 18.35 -5.31
C ARG A 131 11.91 19.45 -6.22
N ALA A 132 11.05 20.34 -6.71
CA ALA A 132 11.52 21.58 -7.32
C ALA A 132 12.31 22.42 -6.29
N PRO A 133 13.22 23.31 -6.73
CA PRO A 133 13.92 24.18 -5.80
C PRO A 133 12.91 25.09 -5.12
N GLY A 134 13.01 25.22 -3.80
CA GLY A 134 12.03 26.01 -3.05
C GLY A 134 12.31 26.07 -1.56
N TRP A 135 11.48 26.85 -0.87
CA TRP A 135 11.48 26.90 0.59
C TRP A 135 10.76 25.68 1.14
N ASN A 136 11.51 24.81 1.82
CA ASN A 136 10.92 23.69 2.54
C ASN A 136 10.49 24.14 3.93
N ARG A 137 9.31 23.70 4.36
CA ARG A 137 8.87 23.77 5.75
C ARG A 137 8.18 22.46 6.11
N ASP A 138 8.33 22.06 7.37
CA ASP A 138 7.60 20.92 7.93
C ASP A 138 6.51 21.47 8.86
N GLU A 139 5.28 21.01 8.67
CA GLU A 139 4.12 21.44 9.44
C GLU A 139 3.22 20.24 9.74
N VAL A 140 2.59 20.25 10.91
CA VAL A 140 1.58 19.26 11.27
C VAL A 140 0.22 19.81 10.89
N LEU A 141 -0.44 19.14 9.96
CA LEU A 141 -1.79 19.50 9.51
C LEU A 141 -2.83 18.63 10.20
N LEU A 142 -3.98 19.21 10.54
CA LEU A 142 -5.15 18.48 11.02
C LEU A 142 -6.00 18.07 9.81
N TRP A 143 -6.22 16.77 9.66
CA TRP A 143 -6.97 16.19 8.56
C TRP A 143 -8.41 15.90 8.97
N HIS A 144 -9.37 16.36 8.18
CA HIS A 144 -10.78 16.04 8.32
C HIS A 144 -11.29 15.48 6.99
N GLU A 145 -11.83 14.26 7.00
CA GLU A 145 -12.37 13.61 5.80
C GLU A 145 -11.40 13.57 4.59
N GLY A 146 -10.11 13.46 4.86
CA GLY A 146 -9.08 13.43 3.82
C GLY A 146 -8.69 14.81 3.25
N ALA A 147 -9.18 15.90 3.85
CA ALA A 147 -8.77 17.26 3.51
C ALA A 147 -8.06 17.94 4.69
N ALA A 148 -7.19 18.90 4.38
CA ALA A 148 -6.54 19.77 5.35
C ALA A 148 -6.40 21.19 4.77
N THR A 149 -6.22 22.19 5.62
CA THR A 149 -5.97 23.57 5.20
C THR A 149 -4.63 24.06 5.74
N PHE A 150 -3.94 24.90 4.97
CA PHE A 150 -2.68 25.51 5.39
C PHE A 150 -2.46 26.86 4.69
N VAL A 151 -1.66 27.75 5.29
CA VAL A 151 -1.33 29.05 4.68
C VAL A 151 0.09 29.01 4.12
N PRO A 152 0.31 29.13 2.81
CA PRO A 152 1.58 28.78 2.14
C PRO A 152 2.78 29.68 2.52
N PHE A 153 2.56 30.95 2.86
CA PHE A 153 3.64 31.93 3.04
C PHE A 153 3.80 32.42 4.50
N THR A 154 3.53 31.57 5.48
CA THR A 154 3.73 31.89 6.91
C THR A 154 5.19 31.75 7.38
N ASP A 155 6.08 31.21 6.56
CA ASP A 155 7.49 31.05 6.92
C ASP A 155 8.20 32.41 7.00
N ARG A 156 8.87 32.68 8.12
CA ARG A 156 9.61 33.94 8.36
C ARG A 156 10.68 34.23 7.31
N ARG A 157 11.22 33.22 6.63
CA ARG A 157 12.20 33.38 5.54
C ARG A 157 11.53 33.94 4.29
N VAL A 158 10.34 33.46 3.97
CA VAL A 158 9.54 33.97 2.85
C VAL A 158 9.06 35.39 3.15
N GLN A 159 8.63 35.65 4.39
CA GLN A 159 8.25 37.00 4.82
C GLN A 159 9.41 38.00 4.68
N ARG A 160 10.63 37.63 5.09
CA ARG A 160 11.83 38.47 4.90
C ARG A 160 12.14 38.74 3.43
N GLN A 161 12.03 37.73 2.56
CA GLN A 161 12.21 37.92 1.11
C GLN A 161 11.15 38.84 0.50
N ARG A 162 9.90 38.76 0.99
CA ARG A 162 8.81 39.68 0.63
C ARG A 162 9.12 41.11 1.05
N GLU A 163 9.65 41.32 2.26
CA GLU A 163 10.04 42.63 2.79
C GLU A 163 11.24 43.24 2.05
N GLN A 164 12.17 42.40 1.59
CA GLN A 164 13.36 42.83 0.84
C GLN A 164 13.06 43.22 -0.62
N GLY A 165 11.79 43.14 -1.07
CA GLY A 165 11.36 43.60 -2.39
C GLY A 165 11.82 42.72 -3.56
N GLY A 166 12.32 41.51 -3.30
CA GLY A 166 12.87 40.62 -4.33
C GLY A 166 11.83 40.03 -5.29
N PHE A 167 10.54 40.03 -4.92
CA PHE A 167 9.48 39.43 -5.72
C PHE A 167 8.24 40.33 -5.80
N SER A 168 7.61 40.37 -6.98
CA SER A 168 6.31 41.02 -7.17
C SER A 168 5.24 40.36 -6.29
N PRO A 169 4.31 41.12 -5.65
CA PRO A 169 3.18 40.54 -4.92
C PRO A 169 2.25 39.67 -5.79
N ARG A 170 2.34 39.82 -7.11
CA ARG A 170 1.62 39.04 -8.13
C ARG A 170 2.43 37.85 -8.65
N ALA A 171 3.65 37.64 -8.14
CA ALA A 171 4.43 36.47 -8.50
C ALA A 171 3.66 35.21 -8.07
N LEU A 172 3.55 34.29 -9.01
CA LEU A 172 2.87 33.02 -8.84
C LEU A 172 3.91 31.99 -8.40
N PHE A 173 3.64 31.30 -7.30
CA PHE A 173 4.47 30.23 -6.77
C PHE A 173 3.70 28.91 -6.87
N GLU A 174 4.45 27.84 -7.08
CA GLU A 174 3.96 26.49 -6.90
C GLU A 174 4.27 26.03 -5.47
N VAL A 175 3.25 25.47 -4.81
CA VAL A 175 3.32 24.99 -3.44
C VAL A 175 3.11 23.49 -3.46
N ASP A 176 4.19 22.75 -3.24
CA ASP A 176 4.19 21.29 -3.20
C ASP A 176 3.94 20.79 -1.78
N VAL A 177 2.83 20.08 -1.57
CA VAL A 177 2.53 19.41 -0.31
C VAL A 177 2.82 17.92 -0.42
N ARG A 178 3.56 17.38 0.57
CA ARG A 178 3.92 15.97 0.67
C ARG A 178 3.59 15.44 2.05
N LEU A 179 3.06 14.22 2.13
CA LEU A 179 2.86 13.50 3.38
C LEU A 179 3.80 12.30 3.45
N PRO A 180 4.91 12.38 4.22
CA PRO A 180 5.85 11.27 4.33
C PRO A 180 5.22 10.00 4.89
N ALA A 181 4.23 10.13 5.77
CA ALA A 181 3.48 9.00 6.32
C ALA A 181 2.50 8.39 5.31
N ASP A 182 2.12 9.14 4.27
CA ASP A 182 1.10 8.74 3.30
C ASP A 182 1.45 9.18 1.88
N PRO A 183 2.57 8.69 1.29
CA PRO A 183 3.11 9.25 0.07
C PRO A 183 2.19 9.05 -1.15
N LEU A 184 2.26 10.01 -2.08
CA LEU A 184 1.68 9.89 -3.42
C LEU A 184 2.60 9.12 -4.37
N PRO A 185 2.05 8.46 -5.41
CA PRO A 185 2.87 7.85 -6.43
C PRO A 185 3.66 8.92 -7.22
N ASN A 186 4.91 8.58 -7.57
CA ASN A 186 5.84 9.39 -8.34
C ASN A 186 6.44 8.61 -9.54
N PRO A 187 5.65 7.99 -10.42
CA PRO A 187 6.16 7.60 -11.73
C PRO A 187 5.97 8.76 -12.72
N LEU A 188 6.78 8.79 -13.79
CA LEU A 188 6.78 9.91 -14.75
C LEU A 188 5.51 10.00 -15.60
N ASP A 189 4.87 8.87 -15.83
CA ASP A 189 3.63 8.67 -16.60
C ASP A 189 2.37 9.08 -15.83
N VAL A 190 2.43 9.18 -14.50
CA VAL A 190 1.26 9.53 -13.68
C VAL A 190 1.28 11.01 -13.33
N ARG A 191 0.43 11.76 -14.03
CA ARG A 191 0.18 13.18 -13.76
C ARG A 191 -1.31 13.46 -13.86
N THR A 192 -1.91 13.88 -12.76
CA THR A 192 -3.31 14.29 -12.74
C THR A 192 -3.40 15.80 -12.64
N ARG A 193 -4.19 16.42 -13.52
CA ARG A 193 -4.47 17.86 -13.49
C ARG A 193 -5.94 18.06 -13.16
N ALA A 194 -6.19 18.76 -12.06
CA ALA A 194 -7.50 19.30 -11.71
C ALA A 194 -7.44 20.84 -11.82
N PRO A 195 -8.58 21.54 -11.83
CA PRO A 195 -8.58 23.00 -11.72
C PRO A 195 -7.80 23.42 -10.47
N ASN A 196 -6.74 24.22 -10.66
CA ASN A 196 -5.88 24.79 -9.61
C ASN A 196 -5.07 23.78 -8.76
N VAL A 197 -5.10 22.48 -9.07
CA VAL A 197 -4.36 21.44 -8.33
C VAL A 197 -3.72 20.44 -9.29
N ARG A 198 -2.48 20.05 -9.01
CA ARG A 198 -1.77 19.03 -9.78
C ARG A 198 -1.24 17.96 -8.84
N TYR A 199 -1.46 16.70 -9.19
CA TYR A 199 -0.85 15.55 -8.50
C TYR A 199 0.28 15.02 -9.39
N ALA A 200 1.52 15.22 -8.94
CA ALA A 200 2.72 14.81 -9.67
C ALA A 200 3.91 14.72 -8.72
N ALA A 201 4.95 13.99 -9.10
CA ALA A 201 6.21 13.97 -8.37
C ALA A 201 6.11 13.54 -6.88
N GLY A 202 5.08 12.77 -6.52
CA GLY A 202 4.80 12.40 -5.13
C GLY A 202 4.30 13.57 -4.26
N ALA A 203 3.77 14.63 -4.88
CA ALA A 203 3.25 15.83 -4.23
C ALA A 203 1.88 16.25 -4.77
N VAL A 204 1.16 17.01 -3.96
CA VAL A 204 0.02 17.83 -4.39
C VAL A 204 0.54 19.25 -4.58
N THR A 205 0.54 19.72 -5.82
CA THR A 205 1.00 21.06 -6.21
C THR A 205 -0.19 22.00 -6.34
N HIS A 206 -0.16 23.09 -5.60
CA HIS A 206 -1.09 24.21 -5.71
C HIS A 206 -0.39 25.45 -6.25
N ARG A 207 -1.16 26.37 -6.82
CA ARG A 207 -0.67 27.70 -7.18
C ARG A 207 -1.08 28.71 -6.12
N ALA A 208 -0.13 29.51 -5.67
CA ALA A 208 -0.35 30.53 -4.64
C ALA A 208 0.35 31.84 -5.06
N THR A 209 -0.16 32.98 -4.58
CA THR A 209 0.47 34.28 -4.82
C THR A 209 0.96 34.86 -3.49
N LEU A 210 2.11 35.55 -3.50
CA LEU A 210 2.70 36.14 -2.29
C LEU A 210 1.79 37.16 -1.58
N SER A 211 0.79 37.70 -2.28
CA SER A 211 -0.18 38.62 -1.70
C SER A 211 -1.32 37.93 -0.95
N GLY A 212 -1.52 36.62 -1.18
CA GLY A 212 -2.58 35.85 -0.53
C GLY A 212 -2.10 35.23 0.78
N ASP A 213 -2.60 35.75 1.91
CA ASP A 213 -2.60 35.04 3.19
C ASP A 213 -3.79 34.05 3.28
N GLU A 214 -4.44 33.79 2.15
CA GLU A 214 -5.59 32.90 2.07
C GLU A 214 -5.17 31.45 2.33
N PRO A 215 -5.91 30.72 3.20
CA PRO A 215 -5.66 29.31 3.40
C PRO A 215 -5.96 28.52 2.13
N ILE A 216 -5.06 27.59 1.80
CA ILE A 216 -5.22 26.63 0.72
C ILE A 216 -5.76 25.35 1.33
N GLU A 217 -6.86 24.85 0.76
CA GLU A 217 -7.36 23.51 1.05
C GLU A 217 -6.67 22.49 0.15
N ILE A 218 -6.20 21.40 0.75
CA ILE A 218 -5.63 20.24 0.07
C ILE A 218 -6.49 19.02 0.35
N ALA A 219 -6.80 18.27 -0.70
CA ALA A 219 -7.44 16.96 -0.58
C ALA A 219 -6.41 15.88 -0.86
N TRP A 220 -6.35 14.86 0.00
CA TRP A 220 -5.48 13.70 -0.20
C TRP A 220 -6.29 12.54 -0.81
N PRO A 221 -5.87 11.98 -1.95
CA PRO A 221 -6.68 10.96 -2.62
C PRO A 221 -6.65 9.66 -1.83
N SER A 222 -7.75 8.90 -1.91
CA SER A 222 -7.78 7.55 -1.33
C SER A 222 -6.75 6.64 -2.02
N LYS A 223 -6.24 5.63 -1.31
CA LYS A 223 -5.30 4.68 -1.89
C LYS A 223 -5.87 3.97 -3.13
N MET A 224 -7.16 3.71 -3.13
CA MET A 224 -7.85 3.11 -4.27
C MET A 224 -7.85 4.04 -5.48
N LEU A 225 -8.09 5.34 -5.27
CA LEU A 225 -8.00 6.33 -6.34
C LEU A 225 -6.57 6.41 -6.88
N MET A 226 -5.56 6.45 -6.00
CA MET A 226 -4.15 6.43 -6.40
C MET A 226 -3.84 5.19 -7.27
N LEU A 227 -4.27 4.00 -6.86
CA LEU A 227 -4.08 2.76 -7.64
C LEU A 227 -4.75 2.84 -9.02
N ARG A 228 -6.01 3.29 -9.07
CA ARG A 228 -6.76 3.45 -10.33
C ARG A 228 -6.07 4.42 -11.27
N THR A 229 -5.63 5.57 -10.78
CA THR A 229 -4.90 6.56 -11.60
C THR A 229 -3.59 5.97 -12.15
N VAL A 230 -2.84 5.22 -11.34
CA VAL A 230 -1.59 4.59 -11.78
C VAL A 230 -1.83 3.52 -12.86
N LEU A 231 -2.91 2.75 -12.73
CA LEU A 231 -3.29 1.74 -13.71
C LEU A 231 -3.85 2.37 -15.00
N ASP A 232 -4.66 3.42 -14.88
CA ASP A 232 -5.26 4.13 -16.01
C ASP A 232 -4.20 4.77 -16.91
N ALA A 233 -3.18 5.39 -16.29
CA ALA A 233 -1.99 5.91 -17.01
C ALA A 233 -1.26 4.84 -17.83
N ARG A 234 -1.52 3.55 -17.54
CA ARG A 234 -0.94 2.38 -18.21
C ARG A 234 -1.94 1.58 -19.03
N GLY A 235 -3.11 2.17 -19.31
CA GLY A 235 -4.17 1.56 -20.12
C GLY A 235 -4.95 0.45 -19.42
N LEU A 236 -4.89 0.39 -18.08
CA LEU A 236 -5.61 -0.59 -17.26
C LEU A 236 -6.63 0.11 -16.38
N ASP A 237 -7.75 -0.56 -16.12
CA ASP A 237 -8.71 -0.16 -15.11
C ASP A 237 -8.79 -1.23 -14.02
N ALA A 238 -9.06 -0.81 -12.79
CA ALA A 238 -9.17 -1.72 -11.66
C ALA A 238 -10.33 -1.36 -10.74
N GLU A 239 -11.01 -2.40 -10.28
CA GLU A 239 -12.10 -2.28 -9.32
C GLU A 239 -12.03 -3.40 -8.28
N PRO A 240 -12.53 -3.17 -7.06
CA PRO A 240 -12.63 -4.24 -6.07
C PRO A 240 -13.39 -5.42 -6.65
N SER A 241 -12.84 -6.62 -6.53
CA SER A 241 -13.58 -7.85 -6.81
C SER A 241 -14.59 -8.14 -5.70
N GLU A 242 -15.46 -9.13 -5.88
CA GLU A 242 -16.34 -9.60 -4.80
C GLU A 242 -15.54 -10.11 -3.58
N PRO A 243 -14.50 -10.98 -3.76
CA PRO A 243 -13.53 -11.30 -2.71
C PRO A 243 -12.93 -10.05 -2.04
N GLY A 244 -12.50 -9.07 -2.83
CA GLY A 244 -11.89 -7.85 -2.32
C GLY A 244 -12.84 -7.00 -1.48
N THR A 245 -14.08 -6.84 -1.95
CA THR A 245 -15.14 -6.13 -1.24
C THR A 245 -15.48 -6.81 0.08
N ALA A 246 -15.53 -8.15 0.10
CA ALA A 246 -15.72 -8.92 1.32
C ALA A 246 -14.56 -8.70 2.31
N CYS A 247 -13.31 -8.71 1.82
CA CYS A 247 -12.13 -8.42 2.64
C CYS A 247 -12.15 -6.99 3.19
N VAL A 248 -12.42 -5.96 2.37
CA VAL A 248 -12.49 -4.56 2.82
C VAL A 248 -13.57 -4.38 3.88
N THR A 249 -14.74 -5.01 3.70
CA THR A 249 -15.82 -4.99 4.69
C THR A 249 -15.43 -5.67 6.00
N ALA A 250 -14.65 -6.75 5.96
CA ALA A 250 -14.12 -7.38 7.17
C ALA A 250 -13.02 -6.53 7.82
N LEU A 251 -12.17 -5.88 7.03
CA LEU A 251 -11.08 -5.03 7.50
C LEU A 251 -11.57 -3.77 8.22
N SER A 252 -12.76 -3.25 7.92
CA SER A 252 -13.29 -2.04 8.56
C SER A 252 -13.55 -2.21 10.06
N ASP A 253 -13.67 -3.45 10.56
CA ASP A 253 -13.85 -3.75 11.98
C ASP A 253 -12.53 -4.01 12.71
N PHE A 254 -11.43 -4.22 11.97
CA PHE A 254 -10.11 -4.34 12.55
C PHE A 254 -9.53 -2.96 12.79
N ARG A 255 -8.98 -2.74 13.99
CA ARG A 255 -8.35 -1.47 14.34
C ARG A 255 -7.11 -1.18 13.49
N ASN A 256 -6.39 -2.24 13.11
CA ASN A 256 -5.20 -2.18 12.29
C ASN A 256 -4.83 -3.58 11.75
N TYR A 257 -3.83 -3.63 10.88
CA TYR A 257 -3.33 -4.87 10.27
C TYR A 257 -2.71 -5.86 11.29
N TRP A 258 -2.38 -5.43 12.52
CA TRP A 258 -1.84 -6.33 13.53
C TRP A 258 -2.88 -7.31 14.05
N GLU A 259 -4.13 -6.87 14.17
CA GLU A 259 -5.24 -7.69 14.66
C GLU A 259 -5.54 -8.88 13.75
N ILE A 260 -5.25 -8.76 12.45
CA ILE A 260 -5.30 -9.87 11.49
C ILE A 260 -4.36 -11.02 11.93
N GLY A 261 -3.36 -10.74 12.77
CA GLY A 261 -2.47 -11.76 13.34
C GLY A 261 -3.20 -12.79 14.19
N ASN A 262 -4.33 -12.42 14.79
CA ASN A 262 -5.19 -13.35 15.52
C ASN A 262 -5.90 -14.36 14.60
N LEU A 263 -5.94 -14.10 13.29
CA LEU A 263 -6.40 -15.04 12.27
C LEU A 263 -5.26 -15.95 11.77
N ALA A 264 -4.00 -15.70 12.12
CA ALA A 264 -2.87 -16.48 11.61
C ALA A 264 -2.67 -17.85 12.32
N HIS A 265 -3.60 -18.25 13.19
CA HIS A 265 -3.55 -19.54 13.89
C HIS A 265 -4.25 -20.65 13.09
N GLU A 266 -3.47 -21.57 12.51
CA GLU A 266 -3.99 -22.59 11.59
C GLU A 266 -5.15 -23.43 12.14
N PRO A 267 -5.10 -24.01 13.36
CA PRO A 267 -6.23 -24.76 13.91
C PRO A 267 -7.53 -23.96 14.02
N LEU A 268 -7.42 -22.64 14.24
CA LEU A 268 -8.59 -21.76 14.29
C LEU A 268 -9.10 -21.45 12.89
N LEU A 269 -8.23 -21.19 11.92
CA LEU A 269 -8.64 -21.01 10.52
C LEU A 269 -9.40 -22.22 9.98
N ARG A 270 -8.97 -23.43 10.34
CA ARG A 270 -9.70 -24.66 9.99
C ARG A 270 -11.07 -24.72 10.67
N LEU A 271 -11.17 -24.36 11.95
CA LEU A 271 -12.45 -24.30 12.65
C LEU A 271 -13.41 -23.27 12.02
N LEU A 272 -12.90 -22.11 11.63
CA LEU A 272 -13.67 -21.07 10.94
C LEU A 272 -14.08 -21.52 9.54
N ASP A 273 -13.20 -22.22 8.80
CA ASP A 273 -13.54 -22.86 7.53
C ASP A 273 -14.64 -23.92 7.71
N ASP A 274 -14.58 -24.72 8.78
CA ASP A 274 -15.63 -25.69 9.14
C ASP A 274 -16.95 -24.97 9.48
N MET A 275 -16.90 -23.79 10.11
CA MET A 275 -18.08 -22.97 10.39
C MET A 275 -18.68 -22.34 9.11
N ALA A 276 -17.84 -22.07 8.10
CA ALA A 276 -18.27 -21.59 6.79
C ALA A 276 -18.63 -22.70 5.80
N SER A 277 -18.34 -23.96 6.15
CA SER A 277 -18.13 -25.04 5.20
C SER A 277 -19.32 -25.39 4.31
N GLN A 278 -20.54 -24.99 4.63
CA GLN A 278 -21.69 -25.30 3.76
C GLN A 278 -21.98 -24.23 2.70
N ASN A 279 -21.34 -23.05 2.77
CA ASN A 279 -21.58 -21.92 1.86
C ASN A 279 -20.30 -21.44 1.14
N SER A 280 -19.18 -22.15 1.26
CA SER A 280 -17.91 -21.69 0.66
C SER A 280 -17.64 -22.29 -0.72
N ALA A 281 -17.12 -21.47 -1.64
CA ALA A 281 -16.60 -21.95 -2.93
C ALA A 281 -15.52 -23.03 -2.73
N ALA A 282 -14.73 -22.95 -1.64
CA ALA A 282 -13.73 -23.96 -1.28
C ALA A 282 -14.35 -25.33 -0.93
N TRP A 283 -15.52 -25.37 -0.30
CA TRP A 283 -16.25 -26.61 -0.08
C TRP A 283 -16.80 -27.17 -1.39
N ALA A 284 -17.41 -26.33 -2.24
CA ALA A 284 -17.87 -26.76 -3.56
C ALA A 284 -16.72 -27.35 -4.40
N LYS A 285 -15.56 -26.69 -4.42
CA LYS A 285 -14.31 -27.19 -5.06
C LYS A 285 -13.81 -28.50 -4.44
N ARG A 286 -13.98 -28.70 -3.13
CA ARG A 286 -13.64 -29.98 -2.46
C ARG A 286 -14.61 -31.08 -2.91
N GLN A 287 -15.92 -30.82 -2.90
CA GLN A 287 -16.94 -31.79 -3.33
C GLN A 287 -16.77 -32.21 -4.80
N THR A 288 -16.40 -31.28 -5.69
CA THR A 288 -16.16 -31.63 -7.10
C THR A 288 -14.94 -32.53 -7.27
N ARG A 289 -13.89 -32.36 -6.44
CA ARG A 289 -12.67 -33.19 -6.45
C ARG A 289 -12.86 -34.54 -5.76
N THR A 290 -13.80 -34.65 -4.83
CA THR A 290 -14.15 -35.92 -4.18
C THR A 290 -14.84 -36.85 -5.20
N PRO A 291 -14.42 -38.12 -5.32
CA PRO A 291 -15.09 -39.12 -6.16
C PRO A 291 -16.59 -39.16 -5.87
N ARG A 292 -17.40 -39.36 -6.91
CA ARG A 292 -18.88 -39.21 -6.83
C ARG A 292 -19.50 -40.04 -5.71
N ASP A 293 -18.95 -41.21 -5.44
CA ASP A 293 -19.42 -42.17 -4.43
C ASP A 293 -19.06 -41.79 -2.99
N GLN A 294 -18.19 -40.78 -2.80
CA GLN A 294 -17.76 -40.24 -1.50
C GLN A 294 -18.22 -38.80 -1.28
N ARG A 295 -19.00 -38.22 -2.21
CA ARG A 295 -19.55 -36.89 -2.03
C ARG A 295 -20.53 -36.92 -0.87
N LEU A 296 -20.34 -36.02 0.08
CA LEU A 296 -21.28 -35.85 1.18
C LEU A 296 -22.57 -35.31 0.57
N SER A 297 -23.69 -36.01 0.76
CA SER A 297 -25.04 -35.60 0.34
C SER A 297 -25.59 -34.44 1.17
N GLY A 298 -24.73 -33.54 1.64
CA GLY A 298 -25.14 -32.40 2.44
C GLY A 298 -25.90 -31.43 1.56
N GLU A 299 -27.21 -31.32 1.79
CA GLU A 299 -28.01 -30.24 1.23
C GLU A 299 -27.37 -28.90 1.60
N VAL A 300 -27.27 -28.00 0.61
CA VAL A 300 -26.91 -26.61 0.89
C VAL A 300 -27.95 -26.08 1.88
N PRO A 301 -27.54 -25.53 3.04
CA PRO A 301 -28.47 -25.06 4.05
C PRO A 301 -29.48 -24.10 3.41
N ALA A 302 -30.76 -24.44 3.51
CA ALA A 302 -31.83 -23.66 2.90
C ALA A 302 -32.05 -22.32 3.62
N SER A 303 -31.54 -22.16 4.84
CA SER A 303 -31.73 -20.98 5.68
C SER A 303 -30.44 -20.49 6.37
N VAL A 304 -30.39 -19.19 6.64
CA VAL A 304 -29.37 -18.54 7.50
C VAL A 304 -29.36 -19.15 8.92
N ASP A 305 -30.49 -19.71 9.36
CA ASP A 305 -30.59 -20.38 10.66
C ASP A 305 -29.86 -21.73 10.74
N ASP A 306 -29.45 -22.28 9.59
CA ASP A 306 -28.72 -23.56 9.50
C ASP A 306 -27.19 -23.36 9.52
N LEU A 307 -26.70 -22.13 9.67
CA LEU A 307 -25.27 -21.86 9.81
C LEU A 307 -24.66 -22.64 10.99
N ALA A 308 -23.48 -23.21 10.75
CA ALA A 308 -22.81 -24.06 11.72
C ALA A 308 -22.43 -23.29 12.99
N GLU A 309 -22.97 -23.76 14.12
CA GLU A 309 -22.67 -23.26 15.46
C GLU A 309 -21.47 -24.03 16.06
N ARG A 310 -20.65 -23.35 16.85
CA ARG A 310 -19.57 -23.96 17.64
C ARG A 310 -19.64 -23.51 19.09
N SER A 311 -19.40 -24.43 20.03
CA SER A 311 -19.34 -24.11 21.45
C SER A 311 -17.97 -23.56 21.85
N TYR A 312 -17.90 -22.96 23.04
CA TYR A 312 -16.67 -22.46 23.64
C TYR A 312 -15.57 -23.54 23.71
N GLU A 313 -15.95 -24.77 24.05
CA GLU A 313 -15.07 -25.92 24.22
C GLU A 313 -14.37 -26.30 22.91
N LYS A 314 -15.03 -26.10 21.77
CA LYS A 314 -14.41 -26.33 20.45
C LYS A 314 -13.32 -25.31 20.14
N PHE A 315 -13.49 -24.05 20.50
CA PHE A 315 -12.41 -23.05 20.40
C PHE A 315 -11.28 -23.37 21.36
N LYS A 316 -11.62 -23.76 22.60
CA LYS A 316 -10.66 -24.19 23.61
C LYS A 316 -9.80 -25.36 23.16
N GLU A 317 -10.42 -26.39 22.58
CA GLU A 317 -9.73 -27.53 21.98
C GLU A 317 -8.73 -27.08 20.91
N ARG A 318 -9.14 -26.20 19.99
CA ARG A 318 -8.27 -25.68 18.92
C ARG A 318 -7.14 -24.78 19.41
N LEU A 319 -7.31 -24.15 20.56
CA LEU A 319 -6.31 -23.31 21.23
C LEU A 319 -5.50 -24.08 22.28
N GLY A 320 -5.39 -25.41 22.14
CA GLY A 320 -4.55 -26.24 23.01
C GLY A 320 -5.08 -26.40 24.43
N ASN A 321 -6.41 -26.43 24.58
CA ASN A 321 -7.12 -26.49 25.85
C ASN A 321 -6.84 -25.32 26.82
N ASN A 322 -6.35 -24.18 26.30
CA ASN A 322 -6.02 -23.02 27.11
C ASN A 322 -7.22 -22.09 27.29
N THR A 323 -7.82 -22.10 28.49
CA THR A 323 -8.97 -21.25 28.85
C THR A 323 -8.67 -19.76 28.65
N ARG A 324 -7.49 -19.28 29.07
CA ARG A 324 -7.13 -17.86 28.96
C ARG A 324 -7.03 -17.42 27.50
N ALA A 325 -6.30 -18.18 26.68
CA ALA A 325 -6.16 -17.88 25.26
C ALA A 325 -7.52 -17.91 24.53
N THR A 326 -8.40 -18.83 24.93
CA THR A 326 -9.76 -18.94 24.37
C THR A 326 -10.61 -17.73 24.70
N ASN A 327 -10.61 -17.30 25.96
CA ASN A 327 -11.34 -16.10 26.39
C ASN A 327 -10.82 -14.85 25.66
N GLU A 328 -9.50 -14.64 25.62
CA GLU A 328 -8.90 -13.49 24.93
C GLU A 328 -9.23 -13.49 23.43
N TRP A 329 -9.10 -14.64 22.76
CA TRP A 329 -9.37 -14.75 21.34
C TRP A 329 -10.86 -14.53 21.03
N LEU A 330 -11.78 -15.13 21.79
CA LEU A 330 -13.22 -14.94 21.58
C LEU A 330 -13.65 -13.50 21.87
N ASN A 331 -13.14 -12.88 22.94
CA ASN A 331 -13.38 -11.48 23.24
C ASN A 331 -12.87 -10.55 22.12
N TRP A 332 -11.72 -10.86 21.53
CA TRP A 332 -11.23 -10.14 20.36
C TRP A 332 -12.11 -10.40 19.13
N ALA A 333 -12.45 -11.66 18.85
CA ALA A 333 -13.20 -12.08 17.67
C ALA A 333 -14.63 -11.54 17.67
N GLU A 334 -15.27 -11.45 18.84
CA GLU A 334 -16.58 -10.79 18.99
C GLU A 334 -16.50 -9.28 18.73
N ARG A 335 -15.54 -8.59 19.37
CA ARG A 335 -15.37 -7.12 19.20
C ARG A 335 -14.98 -6.73 17.77
N SER A 336 -14.23 -7.59 17.09
CA SER A 336 -13.76 -7.37 15.73
C SER A 336 -14.72 -7.92 14.68
N GLY A 337 -15.93 -8.36 15.08
CA GLY A 337 -16.94 -8.85 14.16
C GLY A 337 -16.51 -10.08 13.36
N VAL A 338 -15.63 -10.95 13.88
CA VAL A 338 -15.24 -12.21 13.25
C VAL A 338 -16.28 -13.30 13.54
N VAL A 339 -16.72 -13.36 14.80
CA VAL A 339 -17.75 -14.28 15.27
C VAL A 339 -18.83 -13.51 16.02
N ILE A 340 -20.03 -14.08 16.08
CA ILE A 340 -21.15 -13.54 16.85
C ILE A 340 -21.52 -14.58 17.90
N ARG A 341 -21.58 -14.15 19.16
CA ARG A 341 -22.10 -14.95 20.27
C ARG A 341 -23.62 -14.93 20.25
N GLY A 342 -24.23 -16.09 20.44
CA GLY A 342 -25.68 -16.24 20.49
C GLY A 342 -26.06 -17.52 21.21
N PHE A 343 -27.33 -17.87 21.12
CA PHE A 343 -27.86 -19.10 21.70
C PHE A 343 -28.98 -19.63 20.82
N SER A 344 -29.14 -20.95 20.82
CA SER A 344 -30.26 -21.63 20.18
C SER A 344 -31.44 -21.71 21.14
N THR A 345 -32.64 -21.41 20.65
CA THR A 345 -33.91 -21.66 21.35
C THR A 345 -34.86 -22.45 20.46
N ARG A 346 -35.83 -23.12 21.07
CA ARG A 346 -36.87 -23.87 20.37
C ARG A 346 -38.23 -23.29 20.74
N CYS A 347 -39.06 -23.01 19.74
CA CYS A 347 -40.41 -22.52 19.99
C CYS A 347 -41.26 -23.61 20.64
N LEU A 348 -41.89 -23.31 21.79
CA LEU A 348 -42.77 -24.26 22.47
C LEU A 348 -44.02 -24.62 21.65
N HIS A 349 -44.46 -23.73 20.75
CA HIS A 349 -45.67 -23.94 19.94
C HIS A 349 -45.42 -24.79 18.69
N CYS A 350 -44.45 -24.42 17.84
CA CYS A 350 -44.20 -25.09 16.56
C CYS A 350 -42.91 -25.90 16.53
N GLN A 351 -42.15 -25.94 17.62
CA GLN A 351 -40.88 -26.68 17.76
C GLN A 351 -39.78 -26.24 16.78
N SER A 352 -39.96 -25.12 16.05
CA SER A 352 -38.91 -24.59 15.19
C SER A 352 -37.71 -24.13 16.01
N LYS A 353 -36.51 -24.58 15.62
CA LYS A 353 -35.25 -24.09 16.17
C LYS A 353 -34.94 -22.72 15.56
N GLN A 354 -34.51 -21.78 16.39
CA GLN A 354 -33.99 -20.49 15.93
C GLN A 354 -32.75 -20.12 16.76
N TRP A 355 -31.78 -19.46 16.11
CA TRP A 355 -30.59 -18.98 16.79
C TRP A 355 -30.63 -17.46 16.88
N ILE A 356 -30.32 -16.95 18.06
CA ILE A 356 -30.49 -15.55 18.40
C ILE A 356 -29.15 -15.01 18.87
N PRO A 357 -28.60 -13.98 18.20
CA PRO A 357 -27.38 -13.34 18.67
C PRO A 357 -27.67 -12.60 19.96
N VAL A 358 -26.72 -12.61 20.89
CA VAL A 358 -26.86 -11.94 22.19
C VAL A 358 -27.15 -10.44 22.01
N SER A 359 -26.58 -9.81 20.99
CA SER A 359 -26.80 -8.40 20.68
C SER A 359 -28.21 -8.06 20.18
N ALA A 360 -28.98 -9.03 19.68
CA ALA A 360 -30.35 -8.82 19.22
C ALA A 360 -31.40 -9.41 20.18
N PHE A 361 -30.98 -9.86 21.37
CA PHE A 361 -31.90 -10.41 22.35
C PHE A 361 -32.74 -9.30 22.99
N ALA A 362 -34.02 -9.25 22.63
CA ALA A 362 -35.04 -8.39 23.24
C ALA A 362 -36.33 -9.20 23.45
N LEU A 363 -36.96 -9.06 24.62
CA LEU A 363 -38.22 -9.73 24.93
C LEU A 363 -39.42 -8.85 24.54
N PRO A 364 -40.54 -9.44 24.08
CA PRO A 364 -40.73 -10.86 23.79
C PRO A 364 -40.05 -11.28 22.47
N LEU A 365 -39.48 -12.49 22.44
CA LEU A 365 -38.88 -13.02 21.21
C LEU A 365 -39.96 -13.54 20.26
N ILE A 366 -39.97 -13.11 19.00
CA ILE A 366 -40.93 -13.62 18.01
C ILE A 366 -40.38 -14.89 17.36
N CYS A 367 -41.17 -15.97 17.37
CA CYS A 367 -40.80 -17.22 16.69
C CYS A 367 -40.81 -17.04 15.17
N ARG A 368 -39.69 -17.30 14.50
CA ARG A 368 -39.59 -17.23 13.02
C ARG A 368 -40.44 -18.28 12.29
N GLY A 369 -40.76 -19.40 12.95
CA GLY A 369 -41.56 -20.47 12.36
C GLY A 369 -43.08 -20.21 12.35
N CYS A 370 -43.65 -19.75 13.47
CA CYS A 370 -45.10 -19.55 13.59
C CYS A 370 -45.55 -18.11 13.89
N GLY A 371 -44.62 -17.16 14.03
CA GLY A 371 -44.92 -15.74 14.29
C GLY A 371 -45.41 -15.44 15.71
N LYS A 372 -45.54 -16.44 16.59
CA LYS A 372 -46.01 -16.24 17.97
C LYS A 372 -44.90 -15.70 18.89
N PRO A 373 -45.22 -14.84 19.87
CA PRO A 373 -44.26 -14.41 20.88
C PRO A 373 -43.87 -15.57 21.80
N MET A 374 -42.60 -15.58 22.22
CA MET A 374 -41.98 -16.50 23.16
C MET A 374 -41.61 -15.71 24.41
N GLU A 375 -42.52 -15.70 25.40
CA GLU A 375 -42.30 -15.03 26.68
C GLU A 375 -41.21 -15.72 27.51
N TYR A 376 -41.12 -17.05 27.41
CA TYR A 376 -40.14 -17.89 28.10
C TYR A 376 -39.30 -18.68 27.08
N PRO A 377 -38.31 -18.05 26.42
CA PRO A 377 -37.53 -18.67 25.36
C PRO A 377 -36.50 -19.70 25.85
N PHE A 378 -36.32 -19.84 27.17
CA PHE A 378 -35.36 -20.77 27.76
C PHE A 378 -36.09 -21.84 28.56
N GLU A 379 -35.89 -23.11 28.21
CA GLU A 379 -36.42 -24.25 28.98
C GLU A 379 -35.83 -24.31 30.40
N ASN A 380 -34.57 -23.87 30.55
CA ASN A 380 -33.93 -23.70 31.85
C ASN A 380 -33.16 -22.35 31.87
N PRO A 381 -33.65 -21.33 32.60
CA PRO A 381 -33.02 -20.01 32.61
C PRO A 381 -31.61 -20.02 33.20
N ASN A 382 -31.25 -21.03 34.00
CA ASN A 382 -29.92 -21.15 34.63
C ASN A 382 -28.87 -21.82 33.74
N LEU A 383 -29.24 -22.33 32.55
CA LEU A 383 -28.37 -23.15 31.68
C LEU A 383 -28.39 -22.67 30.23
N VAL A 384 -28.36 -21.35 29.99
CA VAL A 384 -28.22 -20.83 28.63
C VAL A 384 -26.83 -21.18 28.09
N LYS A 385 -26.79 -22.12 27.13
CA LYS A 385 -25.56 -22.53 26.44
C LYS A 385 -25.31 -21.57 25.28
N PHE A 386 -24.30 -20.73 25.43
CA PHE A 386 -23.86 -19.87 24.33
C PHE A 386 -23.10 -20.67 23.26
N SER A 387 -23.38 -20.34 22.01
CA SER A 387 -22.67 -20.82 20.84
C SER A 387 -22.23 -19.64 19.98
N TYR A 388 -21.27 -19.89 19.10
CA TYR A 388 -20.69 -18.90 18.21
C TYR A 388 -20.99 -19.26 16.76
N ARG A 389 -21.33 -18.25 15.97
CA ARG A 389 -21.42 -18.33 14.50
C ARG A 389 -20.42 -17.37 13.89
N LEU A 390 -20.04 -17.62 12.64
CA LEU A 390 -19.32 -16.60 11.87
C LEU A 390 -20.23 -15.38 11.70
N SER A 391 -19.64 -14.19 11.77
CA SER A 391 -20.36 -12.99 11.37
C SER A 391 -20.65 -13.04 9.87
N GLU A 392 -21.64 -12.27 9.42
CA GLU A 392 -21.95 -12.15 7.98
C GLU A 392 -20.74 -11.64 7.18
N ARG A 393 -19.99 -10.69 7.74
CA ARG A 393 -18.80 -10.10 7.11
C ARG A 393 -17.71 -11.14 6.90
N MET A 394 -17.41 -11.93 7.94
CA MET A 394 -16.41 -13.00 7.84
C MET A 394 -16.91 -14.17 7.00
N ARG A 395 -18.22 -14.49 7.06
CA ARG A 395 -18.85 -15.52 6.22
C ARG A 395 -18.63 -15.22 4.74
N ARG A 396 -18.81 -13.96 4.30
CA ARG A 396 -18.55 -13.53 2.92
C ARG A 396 -17.10 -13.74 2.49
N VAL A 397 -16.14 -13.45 3.38
CA VAL A 397 -14.71 -13.73 3.11
C VAL A 397 -14.48 -15.22 2.83
N TYR A 398 -15.14 -16.11 3.56
CA TYR A 398 -15.05 -17.55 3.31
C TYR A 398 -15.85 -18.01 2.09
N GLU A 399 -17.04 -17.43 1.86
CA GLU A 399 -17.90 -17.68 0.69
C GLU A 399 -17.11 -17.51 -0.61
N HIS A 400 -16.42 -16.38 -0.71
CA HIS A 400 -15.59 -15.99 -1.84
C HIS A 400 -14.16 -16.55 -1.82
N ASP A 401 -13.83 -17.49 -0.92
CA ASP A 401 -12.49 -18.09 -0.78
C ASP A 401 -11.34 -17.06 -0.49
N ALA A 402 -11.70 -15.85 -0.05
CA ALA A 402 -10.82 -14.69 0.11
C ALA A 402 -10.00 -14.69 1.42
N MET A 403 -10.17 -15.71 2.28
CA MET A 403 -9.47 -15.78 3.57
C MET A 403 -7.93 -15.77 3.41
N GLY A 404 -7.38 -16.16 2.26
CA GLY A 404 -5.94 -16.04 1.98
C GLY A 404 -5.46 -14.59 1.82
N HIS A 405 -6.34 -13.67 1.43
CA HIS A 405 -6.00 -12.26 1.17
C HIS A 405 -5.64 -11.54 2.47
N LEU A 406 -6.36 -11.80 3.58
CA LEU A 406 -6.13 -11.10 4.85
C LEU A 406 -4.75 -11.41 5.46
N PRO A 407 -4.32 -12.68 5.64
CA PRO A 407 -2.99 -12.99 6.14
C PRO A 407 -1.88 -12.53 5.19
N ALA A 408 -2.10 -12.58 3.87
CA ALA A 408 -1.15 -12.04 2.89
C ALA A 408 -0.99 -10.52 3.06
N LEU A 409 -2.11 -9.80 3.18
CA LEU A 409 -2.10 -8.37 3.45
C LEU A 409 -1.34 -8.06 4.74
N ARG A 410 -1.60 -8.78 5.83
CA ARG A 410 -0.83 -8.62 7.07
C ARG A 410 0.65 -8.89 6.88
N TYR A 411 1.00 -9.97 6.19
CA TYR A 411 2.40 -10.34 5.97
C TYR A 411 3.16 -9.21 5.28
N PHE A 412 2.61 -8.66 4.20
CA PHE A 412 3.23 -7.53 3.49
C PHE A 412 3.16 -6.23 4.27
N ALA A 413 2.08 -6.00 5.02
CA ALA A 413 1.98 -4.84 5.90
C ALA A 413 3.09 -4.85 6.96
N VAL A 414 3.34 -6.00 7.60
CA VAL A 414 4.43 -6.13 8.58
C VAL A 414 5.79 -5.96 7.92
N LEU A 415 5.98 -6.53 6.72
CA LEU A 415 7.24 -6.44 5.99
C LEU A 415 7.59 -4.99 5.60
N TYR A 416 6.62 -4.23 5.12
CA TYR A 416 6.84 -2.90 4.53
C TYR A 416 6.51 -1.70 5.43
N PHE A 417 5.69 -1.87 6.49
CA PHE A 417 5.35 -0.75 7.40
C PHE A 417 6.11 -0.79 8.73
N VAL A 418 6.63 -1.94 9.16
CA VAL A 418 7.15 -2.11 10.55
C VAL A 418 8.66 -2.28 10.61
N GLY A 419 9.29 -2.69 9.51
CA GLY A 419 10.73 -2.98 9.43
C GLY A 419 11.70 -1.81 9.67
N GLY A 420 11.23 -0.64 10.13
CA GLY A 420 12.07 0.51 10.48
C GLY A 420 12.68 1.27 9.29
N GLY A 421 12.47 0.80 8.07
CA GLY A 421 12.66 1.57 6.84
C GLY A 421 11.39 2.37 6.51
N ARG A 422 11.52 3.44 5.74
CA ARG A 422 10.41 4.31 5.31
C ARG A 422 9.28 3.50 4.66
N VAL A 423 8.09 4.10 4.60
CA VAL A 423 6.90 3.54 3.96
C VAL A 423 7.19 3.23 2.49
N ASP A 424 7.55 1.98 2.22
CA ASP A 424 7.87 1.49 0.88
C ASP A 424 6.62 1.16 0.07
N ILE A 425 5.44 1.18 0.69
CA ILE A 425 4.18 0.84 0.05
C ILE A 425 3.13 1.92 0.30
N ILE A 426 2.54 2.42 -0.77
CA ILE A 426 1.43 3.40 -0.73
C ILE A 426 0.14 2.71 -0.30
N GLY A 427 -0.14 1.51 -0.82
CA GLY A 427 -1.43 0.85 -0.63
C GLY A 427 -1.38 -0.66 -0.79
N LEU A 428 -2.20 -1.34 0.02
CA LEU A 428 -2.50 -2.77 -0.05
C LEU A 428 -3.99 -2.93 -0.33
N HIS A 429 -4.32 -3.58 -1.44
CA HIS A 429 -5.70 -3.69 -1.93
C HIS A 429 -6.07 -5.18 -2.10
N PRO A 430 -6.84 -5.78 -1.16
CA PRO A 430 -7.26 -7.17 -1.30
C PRO A 430 -8.32 -7.29 -2.40
N GLY A 431 -8.22 -8.33 -3.23
CA GLY A 431 -9.15 -8.69 -4.29
C GLY A 431 -9.45 -7.58 -5.30
N MET A 432 -8.75 -7.58 -6.43
CA MET A 432 -8.92 -6.60 -7.49
C MET A 432 -9.23 -7.27 -8.81
N ASN A 433 -10.30 -6.84 -9.48
CA ASN A 433 -10.52 -7.12 -10.90
C ASN A 433 -9.74 -6.11 -11.72
N VAL A 434 -8.96 -6.58 -12.70
CA VAL A 434 -8.21 -5.74 -13.62
C VAL A 434 -8.69 -6.00 -15.05
N ARG A 435 -8.95 -4.92 -15.78
CA ARG A 435 -9.39 -4.93 -17.19
C ARG A 435 -8.58 -3.92 -17.99
N GLU A 436 -8.57 -4.07 -19.31
CA GLU A 436 -8.04 -3.02 -20.18
C GLU A 436 -9.02 -1.83 -20.22
N ALA A 437 -8.52 -0.60 -20.08
CA ALA A 437 -9.35 0.58 -19.87
C ALA A 437 -10.34 0.90 -21.01
N ARG A 438 -10.07 0.41 -22.24
CA ARG A 438 -10.88 0.69 -23.44
C ARG A 438 -11.97 -0.36 -23.70
N GLY A 439 -12.53 -0.95 -22.65
CA GLY A 439 -13.55 -2.01 -22.77
C GLY A 439 -12.98 -3.33 -23.30
N GLY A 440 -11.67 -3.55 -23.10
CA GLY A 440 -11.05 -4.82 -23.44
C GLY A 440 -11.45 -5.93 -22.47
N ASN A 441 -11.10 -7.16 -22.83
CA ASN A 441 -11.40 -8.34 -22.01
C ASN A 441 -10.77 -8.21 -20.61
N GLY A 442 -11.39 -8.85 -19.62
CA GLY A 442 -10.82 -8.93 -18.27
C GLY A 442 -9.42 -9.55 -18.31
N VAL A 443 -8.42 -8.84 -17.77
CA VAL A 443 -7.04 -9.34 -17.64
C VAL A 443 -6.99 -10.45 -16.60
N GLY A 444 -7.75 -10.27 -15.51
CA GLY A 444 -7.92 -11.26 -14.47
C GLY A 444 -8.24 -10.65 -13.11
N GLU A 445 -8.44 -11.53 -12.13
CA GLU A 445 -8.56 -11.18 -10.72
C GLU A 445 -7.20 -11.34 -10.02
N ILE A 446 -6.90 -10.44 -9.09
CA ILE A 446 -5.68 -10.43 -8.28
C ILE A 446 -6.08 -10.51 -6.79
N ASP A 447 -5.55 -11.49 -6.07
CA ASP A 447 -5.85 -11.69 -4.65
C ASP A 447 -5.43 -10.51 -3.76
N LEU A 448 -4.28 -9.91 -4.03
CA LEU A 448 -3.81 -8.72 -3.33
C LEU A 448 -2.95 -7.87 -4.27
N THR A 449 -3.23 -6.59 -4.33
CA THR A 449 -2.47 -5.63 -5.15
C THR A 449 -1.67 -4.71 -4.24
N MET A 450 -0.36 -4.60 -4.50
CA MET A 450 0.55 -3.68 -3.80
C MET A 450 0.89 -2.50 -4.70
N LEU A 451 0.75 -1.27 -4.19
CA LEU A 451 1.13 -0.05 -4.89
C LEU A 451 2.35 0.59 -4.20
N PHE A 452 3.41 0.87 -4.95
CA PHE A 452 4.66 1.45 -4.44
C PHE A 452 4.79 2.95 -4.80
N PRO A 453 5.61 3.72 -4.06
CA PRO A 453 5.89 5.13 -4.35
C PRO A 453 6.40 5.42 -5.75
N ASN A 454 7.15 4.51 -6.36
CA ASN A 454 7.59 4.64 -7.76
C ASN A 454 6.50 4.27 -8.79
N GLY A 455 5.24 4.15 -8.35
CA GLY A 455 4.12 3.73 -9.19
C GLY A 455 4.14 2.25 -9.58
N ASN A 456 5.09 1.43 -9.12
CA ASN A 456 5.05 0.01 -9.42
C ASN A 456 3.81 -0.62 -8.77
N VAL A 457 3.13 -1.46 -9.55
CA VAL A 457 1.98 -2.25 -9.08
C VAL A 457 2.39 -3.71 -9.11
N VAL A 458 2.36 -4.36 -7.95
CA VAL A 458 2.75 -5.77 -7.81
C VAL A 458 1.51 -6.59 -7.48
N PRO A 459 1.04 -7.46 -8.40
CA PRO A 459 0.00 -8.42 -8.07
C PRO A 459 0.57 -9.56 -7.24
N VAL A 460 -0.18 -9.95 -6.24
CA VAL A 460 0.11 -11.03 -5.33
C VAL A 460 -0.99 -12.06 -5.48
N GLU A 461 -0.60 -13.30 -5.73
CA GLU A 461 -1.47 -14.47 -5.66
C GLU A 461 -1.23 -15.17 -4.31
N ALA A 462 -2.29 -15.42 -3.56
CA ALA A 462 -2.27 -16.02 -2.23
C ALA A 462 -2.94 -17.40 -2.25
N LYS A 463 -2.14 -18.48 -2.16
CA LYS A 463 -2.65 -19.86 -2.14
C LYS A 463 -2.61 -20.46 -0.75
N ARG A 464 -3.72 -21.10 -0.35
CA ARG A 464 -3.83 -21.84 0.93
C ARG A 464 -2.92 -23.08 0.99
N SER A 465 -2.51 -23.66 -0.14
CA SER A 465 -1.67 -24.87 -0.16
C SER A 465 -0.71 -24.94 -1.36
N ALA A 466 0.46 -25.57 -1.14
CA ALA A 466 1.52 -25.74 -2.13
C ALA A 466 1.14 -26.63 -3.33
N GLY A 467 0.23 -27.58 -3.12
CA GLY A 467 -0.12 -28.59 -4.13
C GLY A 467 -0.81 -28.05 -5.38
N ALA A 468 -1.32 -26.82 -5.35
CA ALA A 468 -2.02 -26.18 -6.47
C ALA A 468 -1.12 -25.34 -7.39
N VAL A 469 0.22 -25.48 -7.29
CA VAL A 469 1.20 -24.72 -8.08
C VAL A 469 1.57 -25.43 -9.40
N GLY A 470 1.21 -26.70 -9.59
CA GLY A 470 1.67 -27.53 -10.72
C GLY A 470 0.88 -27.49 -12.04
N GLY A 471 -0.10 -26.59 -12.21
CA GLY A 471 -1.07 -26.71 -13.32
C GLY A 471 -1.01 -25.68 -14.46
N TYR A 472 -0.19 -24.63 -14.37
CA TYR A 472 -0.18 -23.59 -15.41
C TYR A 472 1.24 -23.11 -15.72
N GLY A 473 1.68 -23.39 -16.95
CA GLY A 473 2.79 -22.72 -17.64
C GLY A 473 4.15 -22.84 -16.98
N ASP A 474 4.97 -23.72 -17.53
CA ASP A 474 6.35 -23.99 -17.16
C ASP A 474 7.19 -22.70 -17.08
N CYS A 475 7.77 -22.46 -15.91
CA CYS A 475 9.01 -21.71 -15.68
C CYS A 475 9.55 -22.20 -14.33
N LYS A 476 10.13 -23.40 -14.35
CA LYS A 476 10.81 -24.04 -13.20
C LYS A 476 12.03 -23.21 -12.79
N ALA A 477 12.00 -22.66 -11.58
CA ALA A 477 13.20 -22.53 -10.77
C ALA A 477 13.06 -23.53 -9.61
N ARG A 478 13.82 -24.62 -9.68
CA ARG A 478 13.96 -25.61 -8.61
C ARG A 478 14.80 -24.99 -7.49
N SER A 479 14.27 -24.90 -6.28
CA SER A 479 15.10 -25.03 -5.09
C SER A 479 14.47 -26.05 -4.14
N ASN A 480 15.15 -27.18 -4.03
CA ASN A 480 14.90 -28.21 -3.03
C ASN A 480 15.38 -27.67 -1.68
N ARG A 481 14.48 -27.45 -0.73
CA ARG A 481 14.73 -27.60 0.71
C ARG A 481 13.40 -27.59 1.47
N SER A 482 13.27 -28.56 2.36
CA SER A 482 12.14 -28.82 3.24
C SER A 482 11.84 -27.61 4.15
N ALA A 483 10.81 -26.83 3.78
CA ALA A 483 10.21 -25.82 4.65
C ALA A 483 8.82 -26.31 5.14
N PRO A 484 8.44 -26.04 6.39
CA PRO A 484 7.15 -26.45 6.93
C PRO A 484 6.01 -25.83 6.11
N ARG A 485 4.93 -26.60 5.90
CA ARG A 485 3.73 -26.23 5.13
C ARG A 485 3.17 -24.90 5.64
N ARG A 486 3.55 -23.78 5.01
CA ARG A 486 3.03 -22.43 5.27
C ARG A 486 2.47 -21.86 3.97
N PHE A 487 1.54 -20.90 4.09
CA PHE A 487 0.94 -20.16 2.99
C PHE A 487 1.99 -19.80 1.93
N LEU A 488 1.72 -20.12 0.68
CA LEU A 488 2.60 -19.80 -0.44
C LEU A 488 2.09 -18.54 -1.10
N VAL A 489 2.97 -17.53 -1.12
CA VAL A 489 2.74 -16.28 -1.81
C VAL A 489 3.54 -16.32 -3.10
N ARG A 490 2.87 -16.15 -4.24
CA ARG A 490 3.56 -16.03 -5.54
C ARG A 490 3.52 -14.57 -5.96
N LEU A 491 4.69 -13.95 -6.00
CA LEU A 491 4.86 -12.64 -6.64
C LEU A 491 4.93 -12.86 -8.15
N ARG A 492 4.01 -12.26 -8.90
CA ARG A 492 4.16 -12.11 -10.34
C ARG A 492 4.57 -10.68 -10.61
N ARG A 493 5.66 -10.49 -11.33
CA ARG A 493 5.93 -9.17 -11.94
C ARG A 493 4.98 -9.07 -13.12
N LEU A 494 4.03 -8.14 -13.09
CA LEU A 494 3.37 -7.71 -14.34
C LEU A 494 4.48 -7.13 -15.21
N ARG A 495 4.97 -7.91 -16.18
CA ARG A 495 5.71 -7.35 -17.31
C ARG A 495 4.68 -6.65 -18.16
N LEU A 496 4.38 -5.40 -17.82
CA LEU A 496 3.76 -4.49 -18.76
C LEU A 496 4.79 -4.34 -19.89
N CYS A 497 4.46 -4.86 -21.06
CA CYS A 497 5.22 -4.55 -22.26
C CYS A 497 5.21 -3.03 -22.38
N GLN A 498 6.36 -2.38 -22.16
CA GLN A 498 6.59 -1.03 -22.63
C GLN A 498 6.57 -1.11 -24.16
N GLY A 499 5.37 -0.97 -24.72
CA GLY A 499 5.13 -0.97 -26.14
C GLY A 499 5.40 0.42 -26.70
N ARG A 500 6.64 0.59 -27.19
CA ARG A 500 7.21 1.70 -27.98
C ARG A 500 7.39 3.05 -27.31
#